data_AF-A0A7S9DVU3-F1
#
_entry.id   AF-A0A7S9DVU3-F1
#
_cell.length_a   1.000
_cell.length_b   1.000
_cell.length_c   1.000
_cell.angle_alpha   90.00
_cell.angle_beta   90.00
_cell.angle_gamma   90.00
#
_symmetry.space_group_name_H-M   'P 1'
#
loop_
_entity.id
_entity.type
_entity.pdbx_description
1 polymer ?
#
loop_
_entity_poly.entity_id
_entity_poly.type
_entity_poly.pdbx_seq_one_letter_code
_entity_poly.pdbx_strand_id
1 'polypeptide(L)'
;MFKPAQNAPCPTCNSQLPAQDGRCPECQGIAELFVYKSRVAAATLALFGGMFGLHRFYLRQWRAFFYLLLCWTPLPWLAGIIESVIFLATSQKSWNARYNHGIWAGRESGKTLAIFMAIGIGLLIFAISLVSWLPFDMANRFMAAQQQQQQVILAGEHIAEATEQYLKTHQQRPDTLSQLQLNEDIISPAKAFIRFERGNIYLMPAGAKTSEVSMVPVVLKDEVLWDCGTPALPKAMLPRQCR
;
A
#
# COMPACT_ATOMS: atom_id res chain seq x y z
N MET A 1 -29.82 17.97 -8.39
CA MET A 1 -31.15 18.23 -8.98
C MET A 1 -31.38 17.23 -10.12
N PHE A 2 -32.22 16.22 -9.91
CA PHE A 2 -32.72 15.37 -11.01
C PHE A 2 -33.80 16.17 -11.76
N LYS A 3 -33.59 16.47 -13.05
CA LYS A 3 -34.66 17.00 -13.91
C LYS A 3 -35.77 15.94 -13.96
N PRO A 4 -37.06 16.27 -13.73
CA PRO A 4 -38.14 15.33 -13.97
C PRO A 4 -38.09 14.93 -15.45
N ALA A 5 -38.16 13.63 -15.72
CA ALA A 5 -38.25 13.11 -17.07
C ALA A 5 -39.54 13.64 -17.70
N GLN A 6 -39.35 14.43 -18.76
CA GLN A 6 -40.42 15.05 -19.53
C GLN A 6 -41.14 13.96 -20.33
N ASN A 7 -42.44 14.10 -20.57
CA ASN A 7 -43.23 13.19 -21.40
C ASN A 7 -42.67 13.21 -22.83
N ALA A 8 -41.75 12.29 -23.14
CA ALA A 8 -41.26 12.11 -24.49
C ALA A 8 -42.29 11.29 -25.29
N PRO A 9 -42.54 11.63 -26.57
CA PRO A 9 -43.41 10.83 -27.42
C PRO A 9 -42.77 9.46 -27.68
N CYS A 10 -43.60 8.42 -27.76
CA CYS A 10 -43.15 7.08 -28.15
C CYS A 10 -42.61 7.11 -29.60
N PRO A 11 -41.42 6.57 -29.89
CA PRO A 11 -40.85 6.60 -31.25
C PRO A 11 -41.63 5.74 -32.25
N THR A 12 -42.47 4.82 -31.76
CA THR A 12 -43.24 3.90 -32.62
C THR A 12 -44.65 4.42 -32.92
N CYS A 13 -45.36 4.96 -31.93
CA CYS A 13 -46.77 5.36 -32.05
C CYS A 13 -47.08 6.80 -31.64
N ASN A 14 -46.06 7.59 -31.30
CA ASN A 14 -46.14 9.02 -30.96
C ASN A 14 -47.05 9.38 -29.76
N SER A 15 -47.46 8.40 -28.95
CA SER A 15 -48.22 8.65 -27.72
C SER A 15 -47.33 9.13 -26.57
N GLN A 16 -47.92 9.86 -25.63
CA GLN A 16 -47.18 10.42 -24.49
C GLN A 16 -46.80 9.31 -23.51
N LEU A 17 -45.50 9.05 -23.33
CA LEU A 17 -45.02 8.04 -22.40
C LEU A 17 -44.82 8.65 -21.00
N PRO A 18 -45.35 8.02 -19.95
CA PRO A 18 -44.94 8.36 -18.59
C PRO A 18 -43.46 8.03 -18.41
N ALA A 19 -42.77 8.86 -17.64
CA ALA A 19 -41.32 8.89 -17.40
C ALA A 19 -40.64 7.58 -16.94
N GLN A 20 -41.38 6.50 -16.64
CA GLN A 20 -40.87 5.34 -15.92
C GLN A 20 -41.19 3.98 -16.55
N ASP A 21 -42.02 3.94 -17.60
CA ASP A 21 -42.41 2.68 -18.20
C ASP A 21 -41.46 2.31 -19.34
N GLY A 22 -40.86 1.12 -19.26
CA GLY A 22 -39.95 0.61 -20.29
C GLY A 22 -40.66 0.26 -21.60
N ARG A 23 -41.99 0.07 -21.55
CA ARG A 23 -42.85 -0.26 -22.70
C ARG A 23 -44.03 0.69 -22.78
N CYS A 24 -44.37 1.08 -24.01
CA CYS A 24 -45.60 1.79 -24.32
C CYS A 24 -46.83 0.88 -24.08
N PRO A 25 -47.86 1.32 -23.33
CA PRO A 25 -49.06 0.53 -23.12
C PRO A 25 -49.92 0.37 -24.39
N GLU A 26 -49.85 1.32 -25.32
CA GLU A 26 -50.68 1.30 -26.54
C GLU A 26 -50.07 0.43 -27.65
N CYS A 27 -48.78 0.62 -27.95
CA CYS A 27 -48.13 -0.04 -29.08
C CYS A 27 -47.02 -1.03 -28.70
N GLN A 28 -46.76 -1.24 -27.40
CA GLN A 28 -45.70 -2.12 -26.87
C GLN A 28 -44.27 -1.77 -27.33
N GLY A 29 -44.09 -0.60 -27.96
CA GLY A 29 -42.78 -0.05 -28.31
C GLY A 29 -41.92 0.21 -27.07
N ILE A 30 -40.59 0.13 -27.23
CA ILE A 30 -39.64 0.38 -26.14
C ILE A 30 -39.45 1.89 -26.01
N ALA A 31 -39.53 2.42 -24.79
CA ALA A 31 -39.32 3.84 -24.52
C ALA A 31 -37.86 4.26 -24.83
N GLU A 32 -37.65 5.45 -25.41
CA GLU A 32 -36.30 5.93 -25.74
C GLU A 32 -35.38 6.06 -24.52
N LEU A 33 -35.95 6.38 -23.36
CA LEU A 33 -35.21 6.56 -22.10
C LEU A 33 -34.95 5.23 -21.36
N PHE A 34 -35.35 4.09 -21.92
CA PHE A 34 -35.16 2.79 -21.29
C PHE A 34 -33.70 2.34 -21.36
N VAL A 35 -33.08 2.16 -20.19
CA VAL A 35 -31.71 1.63 -20.06
C VAL A 35 -31.78 0.17 -19.62
N TYR A 36 -31.31 -0.74 -20.47
CA TYR A 36 -31.25 -2.16 -20.16
C TYR A 36 -30.18 -2.47 -19.10
N LYS A 37 -30.56 -3.27 -18.11
CA LYS A 37 -29.67 -3.75 -17.05
C LYS A 37 -29.19 -5.17 -17.37
N SER A 38 -27.91 -5.30 -17.68
CA SER A 38 -27.21 -6.57 -17.85
C SER A 38 -27.02 -7.30 -16.51
N ARG A 39 -27.27 -8.61 -16.54
CA ARG A 39 -27.13 -9.51 -15.39
C ARG A 39 -25.67 -9.83 -15.15
N VAL A 40 -24.93 -10.18 -16.21
CA VAL A 40 -23.47 -10.41 -16.15
C VAL A 40 -22.75 -9.17 -15.60
N ALA A 41 -23.08 -7.96 -16.08
CA ALA A 41 -22.48 -6.74 -15.56
C ALA A 41 -22.75 -6.55 -14.06
N ALA A 42 -24.00 -6.74 -13.62
CA ALA A 42 -24.35 -6.65 -12.20
C ALA A 42 -23.60 -7.68 -11.34
N ALA A 43 -23.43 -8.92 -11.84
CA ALA A 43 -22.70 -9.97 -11.14
C ALA A 43 -21.20 -9.67 -11.03
N THR A 44 -20.56 -9.21 -12.10
CA THR A 44 -19.15 -8.81 -12.09
C THR A 44 -18.93 -7.63 -11.15
N LEU A 45 -19.80 -6.61 -11.20
CA LEU A 45 -19.75 -5.49 -10.28
C LEU A 45 -19.94 -5.91 -8.83
N ALA A 46 -20.74 -6.96 -8.56
CA ALA A 46 -20.93 -7.48 -7.21
C ALA A 46 -19.68 -8.21 -6.70
N LEU A 47 -18.98 -8.92 -7.60
CA LEU A 47 -17.77 -9.67 -7.25
C LEU A 47 -16.56 -8.77 -6.99
N PHE A 48 -16.28 -7.82 -7.89
CA PHE A 48 -15.10 -6.95 -7.80
C PHE A 48 -15.38 -5.61 -7.11
N GLY A 49 -16.60 -5.10 -7.23
CA GLY A 49 -17.05 -3.83 -6.64
C GLY A 49 -17.97 -4.00 -5.43
N GLY A 50 -18.08 -5.22 -4.89
CA GLY A 50 -18.97 -5.55 -3.78
C GLY A 50 -18.70 -4.73 -2.52
N MET A 51 -17.43 -4.42 -2.24
CA MET A 51 -17.03 -3.60 -1.09
C MET A 51 -17.71 -2.23 -1.06
N PHE A 52 -17.92 -1.63 -2.24
CA PHE A 52 -18.54 -0.32 -2.38
C PHE A 52 -20.03 -0.40 -2.77
N GLY A 53 -20.55 -1.60 -3.02
CA GLY A 53 -21.94 -1.80 -3.45
C GLY A 53 -22.23 -1.32 -4.88
N LEU A 54 -21.23 -1.32 -5.78
CA LEU A 54 -21.38 -0.81 -7.15
C LEU A 54 -22.51 -1.51 -7.94
N HIS A 55 -22.72 -2.80 -7.71
CA HIS A 55 -23.82 -3.56 -8.31
C HIS A 55 -25.19 -3.09 -7.86
N ARG A 56 -25.33 -2.61 -6.61
CA ARG A 56 -26.60 -2.05 -6.10
C ARG A 56 -26.84 -0.65 -6.66
N PHE A 57 -25.80 0.15 -6.83
CA PHE A 57 -25.87 1.42 -7.56
C PHE A 57 -26.27 1.22 -9.03
N TYR A 58 -25.68 0.22 -9.70
CA TYR A 58 -26.06 -0.17 -11.06
C TYR A 58 -27.56 -0.52 -11.16
N LEU A 59 -28.10 -1.21 -10.16
CA LEU A 59 -29.52 -1.54 -10.08
C LEU A 59 -30.40 -0.36 -9.65
N ARG A 60 -29.83 0.80 -9.26
CA ARG A 60 -30.52 2.00 -8.74
C ARG A 60 -31.28 1.72 -7.45
N GLN A 61 -30.70 0.92 -6.55
CA GLN A 61 -31.30 0.56 -5.26
C GLN A 61 -30.71 1.38 -4.12
N TRP A 62 -31.56 1.89 -3.23
CA TRP A 62 -31.14 2.71 -2.08
C TRP A 62 -30.22 1.96 -1.10
N ARG A 63 -30.34 0.62 -1.03
CA ARG A 63 -29.51 -0.23 -0.16
C ARG A 63 -28.01 -0.15 -0.48
N ALA A 64 -27.64 0.41 -1.64
CA ALA A 64 -26.25 0.67 -1.99
C ALA A 64 -25.53 1.57 -0.97
N PHE A 65 -26.25 2.49 -0.31
CA PHE A 65 -25.68 3.34 0.74
C PHE A 65 -25.18 2.54 1.96
N PHE A 66 -25.82 1.42 2.31
CA PHE A 66 -25.33 0.58 3.41
C PHE A 66 -23.96 -0.05 3.10
N TYR A 67 -23.69 -0.37 1.84
CA TYR A 67 -22.40 -0.92 1.43
C TYR A 67 -21.30 0.15 1.59
N LEU A 68 -21.60 1.41 1.28
CA LEU A 68 -20.66 2.52 1.50
C LEU A 68 -20.41 2.79 2.98
N LEU A 69 -21.45 2.74 3.83
CA LEU A 69 -21.30 2.93 5.27
C LEU A 69 -20.52 1.79 5.94
N LEU A 70 -20.61 0.58 5.39
CA LEU A 70 -19.94 -0.62 5.90
C LEU A 70 -18.67 -0.96 5.13
N CYS A 71 -18.20 -0.13 4.19
CA CYS A 71 -17.07 -0.44 3.29
C CYS A 71 -15.73 -0.65 4.03
N TRP A 72 -15.63 -0.15 5.26
CA TRP A 72 -14.52 -0.39 6.18
C TRP A 72 -14.54 -1.78 6.85
N THR A 73 -15.61 -2.56 6.69
CA THR A 73 -15.72 -3.93 7.20
C THR A 73 -15.61 -4.93 6.04
N PRO A 74 -15.21 -6.20 6.28
CA PRO A 74 -15.22 -7.23 5.24
C PRO A 74 -16.63 -7.74 4.90
N LEU A 75 -17.68 -7.28 5.61
CA LEU A 75 -19.06 -7.75 5.44
C LEU A 75 -19.65 -7.44 4.04
N PRO A 76 -19.54 -6.21 3.49
CA PRO A 76 -20.08 -5.90 2.17
C PRO A 76 -19.40 -6.69 1.06
N TRP A 77 -18.11 -7.02 1.24
CA TRP A 77 -17.37 -7.85 0.30
C TRP A 77 -17.94 -9.28 0.24
N LEU A 78 -18.14 -9.92 1.40
CA LEU A 78 -18.77 -11.25 1.47
C LEU A 78 -20.21 -11.23 0.93
N ALA A 79 -21.00 -10.21 1.28
CA ALA A 79 -22.34 -10.04 0.75
C ALA A 79 -22.34 -9.86 -0.79
N GLY A 80 -21.38 -9.11 -1.33
CA GLY A 80 -21.20 -8.94 -2.77
C GLY A 80 -20.90 -10.25 -3.50
N ILE A 81 -20.07 -11.13 -2.93
CA ILE A 81 -19.79 -12.46 -3.48
C ILE A 81 -21.05 -13.30 -3.54
N ILE A 82 -21.81 -13.38 -2.44
CA ILE A 82 -23.07 -14.15 -2.37
C ILE A 82 -24.06 -13.63 -3.42
N GLU A 83 -24.20 -12.31 -3.53
CA GLU A 83 -25.09 -11.68 -4.49
C GLU A 83 -24.67 -11.90 -5.94
N SER A 84 -23.36 -11.90 -6.21
CA SER A 84 -22.82 -12.23 -7.53
C SER A 84 -23.25 -13.64 -7.97
N VAL A 85 -23.11 -14.64 -7.08
CA VAL A 85 -23.55 -16.02 -7.35
C VAL A 85 -25.06 -16.07 -7.59
N ILE A 86 -25.86 -15.40 -6.76
CA ILE A 86 -27.32 -15.32 -6.93
C ILE A 86 -27.68 -14.70 -8.29
N PHE A 87 -27.01 -13.62 -8.69
CA PHE A 87 -27.27 -12.96 -9.97
C PHE A 87 -26.91 -13.87 -11.16
N LEU A 88 -25.78 -14.60 -11.09
CA LEU A 88 -25.40 -15.57 -12.13
C LEU A 88 -26.30 -16.81 -12.17
N ALA A 89 -26.86 -17.22 -11.03
CA ALA A 89 -27.83 -18.32 -10.97
C ALA A 89 -29.24 -17.89 -11.42
N THR A 90 -29.55 -16.59 -11.39
CA THR A 90 -30.84 -16.05 -11.83
C THR A 90 -30.98 -16.18 -13.35
N SER A 91 -32.07 -16.78 -13.84
CA SER A 91 -32.30 -16.92 -15.29
C SER A 91 -32.53 -15.58 -15.98
N GLN A 92 -32.18 -15.45 -17.27
CA GLN A 92 -32.38 -14.19 -18.02
C GLN A 92 -33.84 -13.71 -18.00
N LYS A 93 -34.79 -14.66 -18.06
CA LYS A 93 -36.23 -14.36 -18.00
C LYS A 93 -36.60 -13.72 -16.65
N SER A 94 -36.19 -14.33 -15.54
CA SER A 94 -36.49 -13.82 -14.20
C SER A 94 -35.78 -12.51 -13.90
N TRP A 95 -34.54 -12.35 -14.38
CA TRP A 95 -33.79 -11.10 -14.31
C TRP A 95 -34.53 -9.97 -15.03
N ASN A 96 -34.96 -10.21 -16.27
CA ASN A 96 -35.62 -9.20 -17.08
C ASN A 96 -37.00 -8.84 -16.54
N ALA A 97 -37.73 -9.81 -15.97
CA ALA A 97 -38.98 -9.53 -15.27
C ALA A 97 -38.78 -8.59 -14.07
N ARG A 98 -37.68 -8.78 -13.32
CA ARG A 98 -37.40 -7.99 -12.10
C ARG A 98 -36.81 -6.61 -12.38
N TYR A 99 -35.91 -6.50 -13.36
CA TYR A 99 -35.09 -5.31 -13.55
C TYR A 99 -35.26 -4.61 -14.90
N ASN A 100 -35.86 -5.27 -15.89
CA ASN A 100 -36.01 -4.77 -17.26
C ASN A 100 -37.47 -4.74 -17.74
N HIS A 101 -38.45 -4.76 -16.83
CA HIS A 101 -39.89 -4.73 -17.16
C HIS A 101 -40.31 -5.79 -18.22
N GLY A 102 -39.68 -6.97 -18.18
CA GLY A 102 -39.94 -8.06 -19.13
C GLY A 102 -39.37 -7.85 -20.55
N ILE A 103 -38.61 -6.78 -20.78
CA ILE A 103 -37.91 -6.52 -22.05
C ILE A 103 -36.73 -7.48 -22.19
N TRP A 104 -36.57 -8.05 -23.38
CA TRP A 104 -35.51 -9.02 -23.68
C TRP A 104 -34.56 -8.45 -24.73
N ALA A 105 -33.28 -8.36 -24.39
CA ALA A 105 -32.22 -7.80 -25.26
C ALA A 105 -31.26 -8.89 -25.75
N GLY A 106 -31.74 -10.12 -25.95
CA GLY A 106 -30.91 -11.26 -26.32
C GLY A 106 -30.38 -12.08 -25.14
N ARG A 107 -29.56 -13.08 -25.46
CA ARG A 107 -28.85 -13.92 -24.47
C ARG A 107 -27.44 -13.40 -24.26
N GLU A 108 -27.06 -13.17 -23.01
CA GLU A 108 -25.69 -12.82 -22.66
C GLU A 108 -24.76 -14.00 -22.96
N SER A 109 -23.71 -13.77 -23.74
CA SER A 109 -22.74 -14.82 -24.09
C SER A 109 -21.79 -15.08 -22.93
N GLY A 110 -21.37 -16.33 -22.74
CA GLY A 110 -20.33 -16.67 -21.76
C GLY A 110 -19.00 -15.94 -21.99
N LYS A 111 -18.71 -15.57 -23.25
CA LYS A 111 -17.55 -14.75 -23.62
C LYS A 111 -17.57 -13.38 -22.95
N THR A 112 -18.76 -12.75 -22.84
CA THR A 112 -18.92 -11.46 -22.16
C THR A 112 -18.51 -11.58 -20.70
N LEU A 113 -19.02 -12.60 -20.00
CA LEU A 113 -18.64 -12.87 -18.61
C LEU A 113 -17.12 -13.07 -18.47
N ALA A 114 -16.50 -13.87 -19.35
CA ALA A 114 -15.06 -14.13 -19.30
C ALA A 114 -14.22 -12.84 -19.45
N ILE A 115 -14.60 -11.93 -20.36
CA ILE A 115 -13.92 -10.64 -20.54
C ILE A 115 -14.01 -9.81 -19.27
N PHE A 116 -15.21 -9.67 -18.71
CA PHE A 116 -15.43 -8.91 -17.47
C PHE A 116 -14.66 -9.49 -16.28
N MET A 117 -14.60 -10.82 -16.17
CA MET A 117 -13.81 -11.51 -15.15
C MET A 117 -12.31 -11.26 -15.32
N ALA A 118 -11.79 -11.34 -16.55
CA ALA A 118 -10.38 -11.09 -16.84
C ALA A 118 -9.97 -9.65 -16.50
N ILE A 119 -10.80 -8.67 -16.88
CA ILE A 119 -10.58 -7.26 -16.53
C ILE A 119 -10.58 -7.07 -15.01
N GLY A 120 -11.56 -7.64 -14.31
CA GLY A 120 -11.65 -7.55 -12.85
C GLY A 120 -10.44 -8.17 -12.15
N ILE A 121 -10.01 -9.36 -12.57
CA ILE A 121 -8.81 -10.03 -12.03
C ILE A 121 -7.55 -9.21 -12.32
N GLY A 122 -7.40 -8.68 -13.53
CA GLY A 122 -6.26 -7.82 -13.89
C GLY A 122 -6.17 -6.58 -13.01
N LEU A 123 -7.30 -5.91 -12.76
CA LEU A 123 -7.36 -4.76 -11.85
C LEU A 123 -7.03 -5.13 -10.40
N LEU A 124 -7.48 -6.29 -9.92
CA LEU A 124 -7.12 -6.78 -8.59
C LEU A 124 -5.62 -7.04 -8.46
N ILE A 125 -5.01 -7.74 -9.43
CA ILE A 125 -3.58 -8.03 -9.43
C ILE A 125 -2.77 -6.73 -9.49
N PHE A 126 -3.20 -5.77 -10.31
CA PHE A 126 -2.58 -4.45 -10.40
C PHE A 126 -2.66 -3.70 -9.05
N ALA A 127 -3.83 -3.70 -8.41
CA ALA A 127 -4.01 -3.06 -7.11
C ALA A 127 -3.16 -3.71 -6.01
N ILE A 128 -3.11 -5.05 -5.95
CA ILE A 128 -2.27 -5.80 -4.99
C ILE A 128 -0.79 -5.51 -5.22
N SER A 129 -0.35 -5.51 -6.48
CA SER A 129 1.02 -5.15 -6.85
C SER A 129 1.36 -3.72 -6.41
N LEU A 130 0.48 -2.75 -6.65
CA LEU A 130 0.68 -1.35 -6.27
C LEU A 130 0.75 -1.17 -4.75
N VAL A 131 -0.17 -1.82 -4.01
CA VAL A 131 -0.22 -1.79 -2.54
C VAL A 131 1.02 -2.46 -1.93
N SER A 132 1.56 -3.49 -2.57
CA SER A 132 2.77 -4.18 -2.11
C SER A 132 4.05 -3.40 -2.46
N TRP A 133 4.06 -2.68 -3.58
CA TRP A 133 5.23 -1.93 -4.05
C TRP A 133 5.56 -0.71 -3.18
N LEU A 134 4.54 0.04 -2.72
CA LEU A 134 4.71 1.22 -1.86
C LEU A 134 5.50 0.93 -0.56
N PRO A 135 5.11 -0.05 0.29
CA PRO A 135 5.86 -0.38 1.50
C PRO A 135 7.19 -1.04 1.17
N PHE A 136 7.28 -1.79 0.05
CA PHE A 136 8.53 -2.46 -0.36
C PHE A 136 9.62 -1.44 -0.75
N ASP A 137 9.30 -0.42 -1.54
CA ASP A 137 10.28 0.62 -1.91
C ASP A 137 10.73 1.43 -0.67
N MET A 138 9.79 1.79 0.20
CA MET A 138 10.10 2.46 1.47
C MET A 138 10.99 1.59 2.37
N ALA A 139 10.69 0.30 2.51
CA ALA A 139 11.50 -0.64 3.26
C ALA A 139 12.90 -0.78 2.65
N ASN A 140 13.03 -0.90 1.33
CA ASN A 140 14.32 -1.00 0.66
C ASN A 140 15.20 0.23 0.87
N ARG A 141 14.62 1.43 0.81
CA ARG A 141 15.34 2.69 1.09
C ARG A 141 15.80 2.77 2.55
N PHE A 142 14.94 2.35 3.47
CA PHE A 142 15.29 2.30 4.89
C PHE A 142 16.39 1.27 5.16
N MET A 143 16.27 0.06 4.60
CA MET A 143 17.25 -1.02 4.77
C MET A 143 18.61 -0.66 4.16
N ALA A 144 18.64 0.01 3.00
CA ALA A 144 19.89 0.48 2.40
C ALA A 144 20.60 1.52 3.29
N ALA A 145 19.86 2.45 3.88
CA ALA A 145 20.40 3.43 4.82
C ALA A 145 20.93 2.77 6.12
N GLN A 146 20.20 1.76 6.63
CA GLN A 146 20.58 0.98 7.80
C GLN A 146 21.83 0.11 7.57
N GLN A 147 21.92 -0.57 6.42
CA GLN A 147 23.05 -1.43 6.07
C GLN A 147 24.37 -0.63 6.01
N GLN A 148 24.32 0.61 5.52
CA GLN A 148 25.49 1.47 5.51
C GLN A 148 25.95 1.86 6.92
N GLN A 149 25.04 2.10 7.86
CA GLN A 149 25.40 2.43 9.25
C GLN A 149 26.09 1.26 9.97
N GLN A 150 25.71 0.01 9.69
CA GLN A 150 26.31 -1.16 10.35
C GLN A 150 27.81 -1.30 10.06
N GLN A 151 28.24 -1.04 8.82
CA GLN A 151 29.67 -1.09 8.44
C GLN A 151 30.48 -0.01 9.18
N VAL A 152 29.88 1.17 9.39
CA VAL A 152 30.51 2.28 10.13
C VAL A 152 30.63 1.95 11.62
N ILE A 153 29.60 1.33 12.19
CA ILE A 153 29.63 0.86 13.58
C ILE A 153 30.75 -0.17 13.78
N LEU A 154 30.87 -1.16 12.90
CA LEU A 154 31.92 -2.19 12.96
C LEU A 154 33.33 -1.57 12.85
N ALA A 155 33.54 -0.60 11.96
CA ALA A 155 34.80 0.13 11.88
C ALA A 155 35.09 0.89 13.19
N GLY A 156 34.07 1.50 13.80
CA GLY A 156 34.16 2.13 15.12
C GLY A 156 34.56 1.17 16.24
N GLU A 157 34.01 -0.04 16.26
CA GLU A 157 34.35 -1.09 17.23
C GLU A 157 35.85 -1.43 17.18
N HIS A 158 36.41 -1.61 15.98
CA HIS A 158 37.84 -1.91 15.81
C HIS A 158 38.75 -0.76 16.28
N ILE A 159 38.38 0.49 16.01
CA ILE A 159 39.15 1.67 16.46
C ILE A 159 39.06 1.80 17.98
N ALA A 160 37.89 1.52 18.57
CA ALA A 160 37.70 1.54 20.01
C ALA A 160 38.56 0.47 20.70
N GLU A 161 38.56 -0.77 20.20
CA GLU A 161 39.42 -1.84 20.72
C GLU A 161 40.91 -1.49 20.67
N ALA A 162 41.39 -0.94 19.55
CA ALA A 162 42.78 -0.50 19.42
C ALA A 162 43.11 0.65 20.38
N THR A 163 42.18 1.60 20.55
CA THR A 163 42.33 2.72 21.49
C THR A 163 42.41 2.23 22.93
N GLU A 164 41.57 1.26 23.30
CA GLU A 164 41.58 0.65 24.63
C GLU A 164 42.92 -0.07 24.91
N GLN A 165 43.43 -0.83 23.94
CA GLN A 165 44.74 -1.49 24.06
C GLN A 165 45.88 -0.47 24.23
N TYR A 166 45.83 0.63 23.47
CA TYR A 166 46.82 1.71 23.60
C TYR A 166 46.76 2.36 24.99
N LEU A 167 45.56 2.70 25.47
CA LEU A 167 45.35 3.30 26.79
C LEU A 167 45.85 2.39 27.92
N LYS A 168 45.57 1.08 27.85
CA LYS A 168 46.06 0.11 28.85
C LYS A 168 47.58 -0.02 28.85
N THR A 169 48.22 0.11 27.69
CA THR A 169 49.67 -0.09 27.55
C THR A 169 50.47 1.16 27.90
N HIS A 170 50.04 2.33 27.42
CA HIS A 170 50.80 3.58 27.52
C HIS A 170 50.29 4.52 28.62
N GLN A 171 49.11 4.26 29.20
CA GLN A 171 48.43 5.15 30.17
C GLN A 171 48.27 6.60 29.70
N GLN A 172 48.34 6.83 28.38
CA GLN A 172 48.22 8.13 27.73
C GLN A 172 47.20 8.03 26.60
N ARG A 173 46.48 9.13 26.34
CA ARG A 173 45.53 9.16 25.22
C ARG A 173 46.29 9.27 23.90
N PRO A 174 45.90 8.51 22.87
CA PRO A 174 46.45 8.66 21.54
C PRO A 174 46.01 10.01 20.94
N ASP A 175 46.96 10.74 20.36
CA ASP A 175 46.71 12.03 19.71
C ASP A 175 46.21 11.85 18.28
N THR A 176 46.69 10.81 17.59
CA THR A 176 46.38 10.54 16.18
C THR A 176 46.05 9.08 15.92
N LEU A 177 45.20 8.84 14.92
CA LEU A 177 44.77 7.49 14.52
C LEU A 177 45.94 6.59 14.07
N SER A 178 47.00 7.19 13.53
CA SER A 178 48.22 6.48 13.08
C SER A 178 48.97 5.78 14.22
N GLN A 179 48.79 6.19 15.47
CA GLN A 179 49.42 5.56 16.63
C GLN A 179 48.80 4.19 16.97
N LEU A 180 47.60 3.90 16.45
CA LEU A 180 46.83 2.70 16.75
C LEU A 180 47.15 1.48 15.85
N GLN A 181 48.12 1.59 14.94
CA GLN A 181 48.54 0.52 14.01
C GLN A 181 47.36 -0.21 13.33
N LEU A 182 46.33 0.55 12.93
CA LEU A 182 45.13 0.00 12.31
C LEU A 182 45.41 -0.43 10.86
N ASN A 183 44.81 -1.55 10.43
CA ASN A 183 44.88 -1.98 9.04
C ASN A 183 43.99 -1.06 8.17
N GLU A 184 44.53 -0.53 7.06
CA GLU A 184 43.83 0.42 6.18
C GLU A 184 42.54 -0.17 5.57
N ASP A 185 42.47 -1.50 5.46
CA ASP A 185 41.31 -2.25 4.99
C ASP A 185 40.06 -2.10 5.89
N ILE A 186 40.23 -1.67 7.13
CA ILE A 186 39.12 -1.48 8.10
C ILE A 186 38.47 -0.09 7.92
N ILE A 187 39.24 0.87 7.40
CA ILE A 187 38.82 2.27 7.25
C ILE A 187 38.17 2.51 5.87
N SER A 188 38.65 1.80 4.84
CA SER A 188 38.18 1.87 3.44
C SER A 188 36.69 1.51 3.18
N PRO A 189 36.10 0.45 3.78
CA PRO A 189 34.74 0.03 3.46
C PRO A 189 33.65 0.90 4.10
N ALA A 190 33.98 1.59 5.18
CA ALA A 190 33.13 2.62 5.74
C ALA A 190 33.26 3.86 4.85
N LYS A 191 32.30 4.10 3.95
CA LYS A 191 32.12 5.42 3.30
C LYS A 191 31.83 6.56 4.30
N ALA A 192 32.18 6.39 5.58
CA ALA A 192 31.98 7.34 6.64
C ALA A 192 33.21 8.22 6.81
N PHE A 193 32.96 9.47 7.18
CA PHE A 193 34.02 10.34 7.67
C PHE A 193 34.26 9.99 9.14
N ILE A 194 35.46 9.48 9.44
CA ILE A 194 35.91 9.21 10.80
C ILE A 194 36.77 10.38 11.24
N ARG A 195 36.40 11.02 12.34
CA ARG A 195 37.20 12.06 12.99
C ARG A 195 37.71 11.51 14.32
N PHE A 196 39.02 11.61 14.50
CA PHE A 196 39.70 11.14 15.71
C PHE A 196 40.39 12.31 16.37
N GLU A 197 40.01 12.62 17.62
CA GLU A 197 40.59 13.74 18.37
C GLU A 197 40.91 13.30 19.79
N ARG A 198 42.21 13.15 20.11
CA ARG A 198 42.70 12.85 21.47
C ARG A 198 42.02 11.64 22.11
N GLY A 199 41.86 10.55 21.36
CA GLY A 199 41.18 9.33 21.80
C GLY A 199 39.65 9.33 21.64
N ASN A 200 39.04 10.47 21.29
CA ASN A 200 37.61 10.52 20.98
C ASN A 200 37.37 10.14 19.52
N ILE A 201 36.37 9.30 19.28
CA ILE A 201 36.03 8.80 17.95
C ILE A 201 34.67 9.37 17.56
N TYR A 202 34.60 10.05 16.42
CA TYR A 202 33.35 10.56 15.85
C TYR A 202 33.12 9.90 14.48
N LEU A 203 31.97 9.24 14.34
CA LEU A 203 31.60 8.51 13.13
C LEU A 203 30.43 9.23 12.44
N MET A 204 30.63 9.62 11.18
CA MET A 204 29.60 10.28 10.36
C MET A 204 29.25 9.41 9.15
N PRO A 205 28.05 8.80 9.07
CA PRO A 205 27.64 8.02 7.90
C PRO A 205 27.52 8.91 6.67
N ALA A 206 28.04 8.50 5.51
CA ALA A 206 27.84 9.24 4.26
C ALA A 206 26.34 9.40 3.94
N GLY A 207 25.89 10.65 3.80
CA GLY A 207 24.51 11.00 3.47
C GLY A 207 23.64 11.40 4.66
N ALA A 208 24.09 11.21 5.90
CA ALA A 208 23.34 11.62 7.08
C ALA A 208 23.77 13.04 7.54
N LYS A 209 22.82 13.98 7.57
CA LYS A 209 23.08 15.36 8.01
C LYS A 209 23.17 15.52 9.54
N THR A 210 22.70 14.54 10.32
CA THR A 210 22.47 14.72 11.78
C THR A 210 22.75 13.49 12.65
N SER A 211 23.31 12.40 12.12
CA SER A 211 23.63 11.21 12.93
C SER A 211 25.14 11.07 13.09
N GLU A 212 25.75 11.97 13.86
CA GLU A 212 27.11 11.81 14.36
C GLU A 212 27.06 10.87 15.57
N VAL A 213 27.80 9.77 15.50
CA VAL A 213 28.00 8.85 16.64
C VAL A 213 29.32 9.23 17.31
N SER A 214 29.26 9.69 18.55
CA SER A 214 30.47 9.98 19.34
C SER A 214 30.76 8.83 20.29
N MET A 215 32.00 8.36 20.34
CA MET A 215 32.51 7.38 21.29
C MET A 215 33.68 8.01 22.05
N VAL A 216 33.53 8.15 23.37
CA VAL A 216 34.49 8.82 24.24
C VAL A 216 34.98 7.84 25.30
N PRO A 217 36.29 7.53 25.37
CA PRO A 217 36.83 6.66 26.39
C PRO A 217 37.01 7.40 27.73
N VAL A 218 36.44 6.85 28.78
CA VAL A 218 36.51 7.32 30.17
C VAL A 218 37.27 6.28 31.00
N VAL A 219 38.42 6.68 31.56
CA VAL A 219 39.26 5.80 32.37
C VAL A 219 38.83 5.90 33.84
N LEU A 220 38.37 4.80 34.45
CA LEU A 220 38.06 4.71 35.87
C LEU A 220 38.86 3.59 36.52
N LYS A 221 39.77 3.95 37.45
CA LYS A 221 40.49 2.99 38.33
C LYS A 221 41.05 1.78 37.55
N ASP A 222 41.72 2.05 36.43
CA ASP A 222 42.35 1.08 35.51
C ASP A 222 41.43 0.33 34.53
N GLU A 223 40.12 0.61 34.53
CA GLU A 223 39.18 0.16 33.50
C GLU A 223 38.88 1.28 32.49
N VAL A 224 38.71 0.92 31.22
CA VAL A 224 38.30 1.83 30.15
C VAL A 224 36.81 1.61 29.88
N LEU A 225 35.99 2.60 30.20
CA LEU A 225 34.57 2.64 29.89
C LEU A 225 34.33 3.53 28.68
N TRP A 226 33.31 3.24 27.89
CA TRP A 226 32.97 4.03 26.71
C TRP A 226 31.66 4.78 26.94
N ASP A 227 31.72 6.11 26.87
CA ASP A 227 30.54 6.98 26.82
C ASP A 227 30.19 7.24 25.36
N CYS A 228 29.03 6.74 24.95
CA CYS A 228 28.59 6.80 23.56
C CYS A 228 27.31 7.64 23.43
N GLY A 229 27.41 8.71 22.67
CA GLY A 229 26.34 9.71 22.53
C GLY A 229 25.73 9.69 21.14
N THR A 230 24.41 9.54 21.07
CA THR A 230 23.62 9.94 19.89
C THR A 230 22.20 10.36 20.30
N PRO A 231 21.64 11.44 19.72
CA PRO A 231 20.23 11.78 19.92
C PRO A 231 19.25 10.87 19.16
N ALA A 232 19.73 10.08 18.19
CA ALA A 232 18.88 9.51 17.13
C ALA A 232 19.01 7.99 16.91
N LEU A 233 19.92 7.27 17.60
CA LEU A 233 20.06 5.81 17.44
C LEU A 233 19.44 5.03 18.61
N PRO A 234 18.67 3.95 18.34
CA PRO A 234 18.27 3.00 19.36
C PRO A 234 19.49 2.32 20.00
N LYS A 235 19.45 2.05 21.33
CA LYS A 235 20.54 1.36 22.06
C LYS A 235 20.96 0.03 21.43
N ALA A 236 20.04 -0.69 20.79
CA ALA A 236 20.32 -1.96 20.11
C ALA A 236 21.27 -1.83 18.91
N MET A 237 21.40 -0.62 18.35
CA MET A 237 22.28 -0.31 17.21
C MET A 237 23.57 0.38 17.64
N LEU A 238 23.83 0.52 18.94
CA LEU A 238 25.11 1.03 19.42
C LEU A 238 26.21 -0.04 19.29
N PRO A 239 27.48 0.37 19.11
CA PRO A 239 28.65 -0.52 19.18
C PRO A 239 28.63 -1.37 20.46
N ARG A 240 29.22 -2.55 20.43
CA ARG A 240 29.28 -3.46 21.59
C ARG A 240 29.88 -2.82 22.83
N GLN A 241 30.90 -1.98 22.65
CA GLN A 241 31.57 -1.25 23.74
C GLN A 241 30.65 -0.23 24.42
N CYS A 242 29.53 0.12 23.78
CA CYS A 242 28.55 1.09 24.22
C CYS A 242 27.25 0.46 24.77
N ARG A 243 27.22 -0.87 24.99
CA ARG A 243 26.06 -1.61 25.50
C ARG A 243 26.25 -2.13 26.90
#